data_AF-A0A2K3UXK3-F1
#
_entry.id   AF-A0A2K3UXK3-F1
#
_cell.length_a   1.000
_cell.length_b   1.000
_cell.length_c   1.000
_cell.angle_alpha   90.00
_cell.angle_beta   90.00
_cell.angle_gamma   90.00
#
_symmetry.space_group_name_H-M   'P 1'
#
loop_
_entity.id
_entity.type
_entity.pdbx_description
1 polymer ?
#
loop_
_entity_poly.entity_id
_entity_poly.type
_entity_poly.pdbx_seq_one_letter_code
_entity_poly.pdbx_strand_id
1 'polypeptide(L)'
;MRGSRPRVSLPRVTIRLLPLLLLPVLTACQDTQARAQNAELTRRVAALEAQLQVLRAAQARADRPTVSEAQLSAQNCANDLTRTLETYRENSIDRRYPAPAQLEVPDTCVAQRINWLSLNARAYTFTVSGPDGRPLARQSSGS
;
A
#
# COMPACT_ATOMS: atom_id res chain seq x y z
N MET A 1 28.29 -94.27 -46.10
CA MET A 1 27.04 -93.54 -46.43
C MET A 1 26.45 -92.98 -45.13
N ARG A 2 26.10 -91.68 -45.14
CA ARG A 2 25.16 -90.92 -44.26
C ARG A 2 25.00 -91.40 -42.80
N GLY A 3 25.37 -90.68 -41.74
CA GLY A 3 25.37 -89.23 -41.52
C GLY A 3 24.07 -88.78 -40.82
N SER A 4 24.24 -88.20 -39.62
CA SER A 4 23.37 -87.20 -38.97
C SER A 4 22.41 -87.62 -37.82
N ARG A 5 23.00 -87.57 -36.61
CA ARG A 5 22.62 -86.88 -35.33
C ARG A 5 21.14 -86.59 -34.96
N PRO A 6 20.81 -86.66 -33.65
CA PRO A 6 19.49 -86.33 -33.10
C PRO A 6 19.33 -84.83 -32.84
N ARG A 7 18.09 -84.33 -32.84
CA ARG A 7 17.74 -82.99 -32.33
C ARG A 7 16.65 -83.08 -31.27
N VAL A 8 17.01 -82.62 -30.08
CA VAL A 8 16.17 -82.34 -28.92
C VAL A 8 15.30 -81.12 -29.24
N SER A 9 14.00 -81.21 -28.93
CA SER A 9 13.04 -80.11 -29.04
C SER A 9 12.87 -79.45 -27.67
N LEU A 10 13.26 -78.19 -27.55
CA LEU A 10 13.00 -77.34 -26.38
C LEU A 10 11.65 -76.63 -26.51
N PRO A 11 10.92 -76.38 -25.41
CA PRO A 11 9.61 -75.72 -25.43
C PRO A 11 9.73 -74.20 -25.64
N ARG A 12 8.75 -73.65 -26.36
CA ARG A 12 8.55 -72.20 -26.57
C ARG A 12 8.23 -71.51 -25.25
N VAL A 13 9.13 -70.66 -24.77
CA VAL A 13 8.83 -69.64 -23.77
C VAL A 13 8.23 -68.44 -24.49
N THR A 14 6.92 -68.25 -24.33
CA THR A 14 6.17 -67.07 -24.78
C THR A 14 6.63 -65.84 -24.00
N ILE A 15 7.47 -65.02 -24.63
CA ILE A 15 7.86 -63.69 -24.15
C ILE A 15 6.68 -62.73 -24.38
N ARG A 16 5.78 -62.62 -23.39
CA ARG A 16 4.85 -61.49 -23.23
C ARG A 16 5.41 -60.54 -22.17
N LEU A 17 6.46 -59.79 -22.52
CA LEU A 17 7.02 -58.74 -21.64
C LEU A 17 7.31 -57.43 -22.38
N LEU A 18 7.00 -57.35 -23.68
CA LEU A 18 7.32 -56.20 -24.51
C LEU A 18 6.44 -54.94 -24.30
N PRO A 19 5.17 -54.97 -23.82
CA PRO A 19 4.39 -53.73 -23.75
C PRO A 19 4.67 -52.90 -22.50
N LEU A 20 5.34 -53.44 -21.47
CA LEU A 20 5.51 -52.74 -20.19
C LEU A 20 6.68 -51.73 -20.15
N LEU A 21 7.63 -51.82 -21.08
CA LEU A 21 8.84 -50.98 -21.11
C LEU A 21 8.69 -49.69 -21.95
N LEU A 22 7.62 -49.56 -22.73
CA LEU A 22 7.39 -48.40 -23.61
C LEU A 22 6.58 -47.26 -22.96
N LEU A 23 5.81 -47.55 -21.90
CA LEU A 23 5.05 -46.54 -21.14
C LEU A 23 5.93 -45.51 -20.41
N PRO A 24 7.04 -45.86 -19.71
CA PRO A 24 7.81 -44.87 -18.95
C PRO A 24 8.58 -43.87 -19.83
N VAL A 25 8.88 -44.24 -21.08
CA VAL A 25 9.63 -43.38 -22.02
C VAL A 25 8.74 -42.27 -22.57
N LEU A 26 7.46 -42.57 -22.82
CA LEU A 26 6.49 -41.59 -23.31
C LEU A 26 6.07 -40.60 -22.20
N THR A 27 5.97 -41.06 -20.95
CA THR A 27 5.70 -40.16 -19.81
C THR A 27 6.88 -39.25 -19.50
N ALA A 28 8.12 -39.74 -19.64
CA ALA A 28 9.32 -38.93 -19.39
C ALA A 28 9.49 -37.78 -20.40
N CYS A 29 9.13 -37.98 -21.67
CA CYS A 29 9.16 -36.90 -22.68
C CYS A 29 8.03 -35.86 -22.48
N GLN A 30 6.84 -36.29 -22.07
CA GLN A 30 5.75 -35.33 -21.76
C GLN A 30 6.08 -34.51 -20.51
N ASP A 31 6.72 -35.11 -19.51
CA ASP A 31 7.09 -34.44 -18.26
C ASP A 31 8.15 -33.35 -18.50
N THR A 32 9.17 -33.61 -19.33
CA THR A 32 10.17 -32.59 -19.67
C THR A 32 9.58 -31.45 -20.49
N GLN A 33 8.67 -31.74 -21.42
CA GLN A 33 7.97 -30.72 -22.20
C GLN A 33 7.04 -29.86 -21.34
N ALA A 34 6.32 -30.47 -20.39
CA ALA A 34 5.47 -29.74 -19.43
C ALA A 34 6.30 -28.83 -18.51
N ARG A 35 7.46 -29.29 -18.03
CA ARG A 35 8.39 -28.48 -17.23
C ARG A 35 8.94 -27.29 -18.03
N ALA A 36 9.26 -27.48 -19.30
CA ALA A 36 9.75 -26.40 -20.15
C ALA A 36 8.69 -25.30 -20.36
N GLN A 37 7.43 -25.69 -20.60
CA GLN A 37 6.32 -24.75 -20.72
C GLN A 37 6.04 -24.02 -19.41
N ASN A 38 6.06 -24.72 -18.27
CA ASN A 38 5.91 -24.11 -16.96
C ASN A 38 7.04 -23.13 -16.62
N ALA A 39 8.28 -23.45 -17.01
CA ALA A 39 9.42 -22.55 -16.80
C ALA A 39 9.27 -21.24 -17.60
N GLU A 40 8.81 -21.33 -18.85
CA GLU A 40 8.54 -20.15 -19.68
C GLU A 40 7.39 -19.32 -19.14
N LEU A 41 6.28 -19.95 -18.73
CA LEU A 41 5.16 -19.26 -18.09
C LEU A 41 5.60 -18.56 -16.80
N THR A 42 6.39 -19.23 -15.96
CA THR A 42 6.90 -18.66 -14.71
C THR A 42 7.76 -17.43 -14.98
N ARG A 43 8.61 -17.45 -16.02
CA ARG A 43 9.41 -16.28 -16.42
C ARG A 43 8.53 -15.10 -16.84
N ARG A 44 7.49 -15.36 -17.64
CA ARG A 44 6.56 -14.32 -18.08
C ARG A 44 5.78 -13.73 -16.92
N VAL A 45 5.28 -14.57 -16.02
CA VAL A 45 4.56 -14.13 -14.82
C VAL A 45 5.50 -13.28 -13.95
N ALA A 46 6.71 -13.73 -13.68
CA ALA A 46 7.68 -12.95 -12.90
C ALA A 46 7.99 -11.59 -13.54
N ALA A 47 8.15 -11.53 -14.87
CA ALA A 47 8.36 -10.28 -15.58
C ALA A 47 7.15 -9.34 -15.50
N LEU A 48 5.92 -9.87 -15.61
CA LEU A 48 4.69 -9.10 -15.50
C LEU A 48 4.45 -8.61 -14.07
N GLU A 49 4.71 -9.44 -13.06
CA GLU A 49 4.63 -9.05 -11.65
C GLU A 49 5.62 -7.95 -11.33
N ALA A 50 6.85 -8.03 -11.84
CA ALA A 50 7.84 -6.97 -11.70
C ALA A 50 7.35 -5.66 -12.36
N GLN A 51 6.77 -5.72 -13.56
CA GLN A 51 6.19 -4.55 -14.22
C GLN A 51 5.03 -3.95 -13.41
N LEU A 52 4.13 -4.79 -12.87
CA LEU A 52 3.05 -4.33 -12.01
C LEU A 52 3.55 -3.67 -10.73
N GLN A 53 4.62 -4.18 -10.12
CA GLN A 53 5.23 -3.54 -8.95
C GLN A 53 5.80 -2.16 -9.29
N VAL A 54 6.48 -2.02 -10.43
CA VAL A 54 6.99 -0.73 -10.90
C VAL A 54 5.85 0.25 -11.18
N LEU A 55 4.79 -0.20 -11.85
CA LEU A 55 3.61 0.63 -12.14
C LEU A 55 2.90 1.06 -10.86
N ARG A 56 2.67 0.14 -9.91
CA ARG A 56 2.09 0.47 -8.59
C ARG A 56 2.96 1.44 -7.82
N ALA A 57 4.28 1.28 -7.84
CA ALA A 57 5.20 2.21 -7.18
C ALA A 57 5.21 3.60 -7.83
N ALA A 58 5.08 3.67 -9.16
CA ALA A 58 4.95 4.94 -9.88
C ALA A 58 3.61 5.63 -9.56
N GLN A 59 2.51 4.87 -9.53
CA GLN A 59 1.19 5.38 -9.19
C GLN A 59 1.12 5.88 -7.74
N ALA A 60 1.67 5.12 -6.78
CA ALA A 60 1.77 5.56 -5.38
C ALA A 60 2.60 6.84 -5.18
N ARG A 61 3.54 7.14 -6.10
CA ARG A 61 4.29 8.40 -6.08
C ARG A 61 3.50 9.56 -6.70
N ALA A 62 2.71 9.29 -7.74
CA ALA A 62 1.82 10.27 -8.36
C ALA A 62 0.64 10.63 -7.45
N ASP A 63 0.13 9.67 -6.68
CA ASP A 63 -0.99 9.86 -5.74
C ASP A 63 -0.56 10.49 -4.40
N ARG A 64 0.72 10.87 -4.23
CA ARG A 64 1.11 11.63 -3.04
C ARG A 64 0.36 12.96 -3.02
N PRO A 65 -0.43 13.24 -1.98
CA PRO A 65 -1.13 14.50 -1.90
C PRO A 65 -0.09 15.63 -1.83
N THR A 66 -0.07 16.47 -2.85
CA THR A 66 0.60 17.76 -2.77
C THR A 66 -0.17 18.61 -1.76
N VAL A 67 0.48 18.97 -0.67
CA VAL A 67 -0.13 19.92 0.28
C VAL A 67 -0.31 21.22 -0.48
N SER A 68 -1.57 21.61 -0.68
CA SER A 68 -1.87 22.87 -1.35
C SER A 68 -1.34 24.04 -0.53
N GLU A 69 -0.99 25.14 -1.19
CA GLU A 69 -0.59 26.38 -0.52
C GLU A 69 -1.67 26.86 0.45
N ALA A 70 -2.95 26.72 0.09
CA ALA A 70 -4.08 27.00 0.96
C ALA A 70 -4.06 26.16 2.25
N GLN A 71 -3.75 24.88 2.14
CA GLN A 71 -3.65 23.98 3.30
C GLN A 71 -2.44 24.31 4.18
N LEU A 72 -1.29 24.64 3.58
CA LEU A 72 -0.11 25.11 4.33
C LEU A 72 -0.41 26.42 5.09
N SER A 73 -1.03 27.39 4.41
CA SER A 73 -1.41 28.67 5.03
C SER A 73 -2.41 28.48 6.17
N ALA A 74 -3.44 27.64 5.97
CA ALA A 74 -4.41 27.31 7.01
C ALA A 74 -3.76 26.62 8.21
N GLN A 75 -2.79 25.72 7.97
CA GLN A 75 -2.06 25.05 9.04
C GLN A 75 -1.16 26.02 9.82
N ASN A 76 -0.50 26.96 9.13
CA ASN A 76 0.31 28.00 9.78
C ASN A 76 -0.55 28.89 10.68
N CYS A 77 -1.69 29.37 10.18
CA CYS A 77 -2.65 30.11 10.99
C CYS A 77 -3.11 29.29 12.21
N ALA A 78 -3.51 28.04 12.00
CA ALA A 78 -3.99 27.19 13.09
C ALA A 78 -2.93 27.00 14.19
N ASN A 79 -1.67 26.78 13.80
CA ASN A 79 -0.56 26.60 14.75
C ASN A 79 -0.24 27.90 15.51
N ASP A 80 -0.25 29.03 14.81
CA ASP A 80 0.06 30.34 15.39
C ASP A 80 -1.05 30.78 16.36
N LEU A 81 -2.31 30.60 15.98
CA LEU A 81 -3.45 30.85 16.86
C LEU A 81 -3.43 29.94 18.09
N THR A 82 -3.13 28.64 17.93
CA THR A 82 -2.93 27.73 19.06
C THR A 82 -1.83 28.24 19.99
N ARG A 83 -0.69 28.69 19.44
CA ARG A 83 0.40 29.25 20.25
C ARG A 83 -0.06 30.49 21.02
N THR A 84 -0.76 31.43 20.39
CA THR A 84 -1.30 32.62 21.04
C THR A 84 -2.23 32.26 22.20
N LEU A 85 -3.13 31.30 22.00
CA LEU A 85 -4.03 30.81 23.04
C LEU A 85 -3.27 30.18 24.22
N GLU A 86 -2.28 29.33 23.94
CA GLU A 86 -1.45 28.71 24.98
C GLU A 86 -0.59 29.74 25.73
N THR A 87 0.03 30.68 25.03
CA THR A 87 0.80 31.76 25.65
C THR A 87 -0.09 32.63 26.54
N TYR A 88 -1.30 32.96 26.11
CA TYR A 88 -2.27 33.66 26.97
C TYR A 88 -2.58 32.85 28.23
N ARG A 89 -2.87 31.55 28.07
CA ARG A 89 -3.15 30.64 29.19
C ARG A 89 -1.98 30.57 30.16
N GLU A 90 -0.75 30.51 29.66
CA GLU A 90 0.46 30.44 30.46
C GLU A 90 0.74 31.72 31.24
N ASN A 91 0.46 32.89 30.64
CA ASN A 91 0.66 34.20 31.25
C ASN A 91 -0.51 34.65 32.12
N SER A 92 -1.65 33.96 32.05
CA SER A 92 -2.81 34.23 32.92
C SER A 92 -2.60 33.69 34.33
N ILE A 93 -2.96 34.49 35.33
CA ILE A 93 -2.98 34.10 36.76
C ILE A 93 -3.79 32.81 36.96
N ASP A 94 -4.99 32.73 36.37
CA ASP A 94 -5.90 31.58 36.55
C ASP A 94 -5.67 30.43 35.58
N ARG A 95 -4.58 30.43 34.80
CA ARG A 95 -4.31 29.44 33.73
C ARG A 95 -5.50 29.26 32.76
N ARG A 96 -6.15 30.38 32.37
CA ARG A 96 -7.35 30.37 31.52
C ARG A 96 -7.08 30.90 30.11
N TYR A 97 -7.84 30.42 29.14
CA TYR A 97 -7.88 30.97 27.78
C TYR A 97 -8.63 32.32 27.72
N PRO A 98 -8.36 33.15 26.70
CA PRO A 98 -8.97 34.46 26.56
C PRO A 98 -10.46 34.37 26.23
N ALA A 99 -11.22 35.39 26.62
CA ALA A 99 -12.55 35.62 26.06
C ALA A 99 -12.44 36.14 24.60
N PRO A 100 -13.48 36.02 23.76
CA PRO A 100 -13.43 36.50 22.38
C PRO A 100 -13.02 37.97 22.24
N ALA A 101 -13.44 38.84 23.16
CA ALA A 101 -13.08 40.26 23.16
C ALA A 101 -11.62 40.54 23.57
N GLN A 102 -10.91 39.55 24.10
CA GLN A 102 -9.51 39.64 24.53
C GLN A 102 -8.56 38.93 23.56
N LEU A 103 -9.12 38.18 22.60
CA LEU A 103 -8.33 37.42 21.65
C LEU A 103 -7.86 38.32 20.51
N GLU A 104 -6.57 38.54 20.45
CA GLU A 104 -5.91 39.12 19.29
C GLU A 104 -5.57 37.99 18.31
N VAL A 105 -6.07 38.11 17.08
CA VAL A 105 -5.87 37.10 16.04
C VAL A 105 -4.53 37.39 15.35
N PRO A 106 -3.63 36.38 15.22
CA PRO A 106 -2.34 36.60 14.57
C PRO A 106 -2.46 37.01 13.10
N ASP A 107 -1.47 37.75 12.59
CA ASP A 107 -1.43 38.20 11.18
C ASP A 107 -1.54 37.04 10.18
N THR A 108 -0.97 35.88 10.54
CA THR A 108 -1.05 34.64 9.74
C THR A 108 -2.50 34.18 9.50
N CYS A 109 -3.44 34.64 10.31
CA CYS A 109 -4.84 34.28 10.26
C CYS A 109 -5.77 35.36 9.67
N VAL A 110 -5.28 36.57 9.36
CA VAL A 110 -6.15 37.69 8.89
C VAL A 110 -6.88 37.36 7.59
N ALA A 111 -6.25 36.61 6.68
CA ALA A 111 -6.86 36.17 5.43
C ALA A 111 -7.62 34.83 5.55
N GLN A 112 -7.67 34.25 6.75
CA GLN A 112 -8.22 32.91 7.00
C GLN A 112 -9.61 32.98 7.61
N ARG A 113 -10.46 32.00 7.30
CA ARG A 113 -11.78 31.87 7.94
C ARG A 113 -11.68 30.94 9.15
N ILE A 114 -11.59 31.53 10.34
CA ILE A 114 -11.60 30.79 11.60
C ILE A 114 -13.06 30.56 12.04
N ASN A 115 -13.44 29.30 12.16
CA ASN A 115 -14.73 28.89 12.69
C ASN A 115 -14.55 28.33 14.10
N TRP A 116 -15.07 29.05 15.10
CA TRP A 116 -15.02 28.63 16.50
C TRP A 116 -16.15 27.66 16.79
N LEU A 117 -15.80 26.46 17.28
CA LEU A 117 -16.75 25.51 17.83
C LEU A 117 -16.87 25.73 19.34
N SER A 118 -15.76 26.04 20.01
CA SER A 118 -15.73 26.43 21.40
C SER A 118 -14.53 27.35 21.68
N LEU A 119 -14.76 28.36 22.51
CA LEU A 119 -13.71 29.16 23.14
C LEU A 119 -14.22 29.60 24.50
N ASN A 120 -13.71 28.96 25.55
CA ASN A 120 -14.04 29.28 26.94
C ASN A 120 -12.77 29.27 27.79
N ALA A 121 -12.90 29.65 29.06
CA ALA A 121 -11.77 29.77 29.97
C ALA A 121 -10.91 28.49 30.12
N ARG A 122 -11.46 27.31 29.82
CA ARG A 122 -10.78 26.02 30.04
C ARG A 122 -10.38 25.29 28.77
N ALA A 123 -11.08 25.53 27.68
CA ALA A 123 -10.86 24.81 26.44
C ALA A 123 -11.22 25.63 25.19
N TYR A 124 -10.61 25.25 24.08
CA TYR A 124 -10.95 25.75 22.75
C TYR A 124 -11.09 24.61 21.74
N THR A 125 -11.85 24.87 20.69
CA THR A 125 -11.92 24.07 19.47
C THR A 125 -12.28 24.98 18.33
N PHE A 126 -11.51 24.92 17.25
CA PHE A 126 -11.77 25.69 16.04
C PHE A 126 -11.32 24.95 14.79
N THR A 127 -11.82 25.40 13.65
CA THR A 127 -11.37 24.97 12.33
C THR A 127 -10.99 26.17 11.49
N VAL A 128 -9.94 26.04 10.68
CA VAL A 128 -9.60 27.01 9.64
C VAL A 128 -10.12 26.47 8.32
N SER A 129 -11.00 27.22 7.68
CA SER A 129 -11.66 26.81 6.43
C SER A 129 -11.10 27.57 5.23
N GLY A 130 -11.05 26.87 4.09
CA GLY A 130 -10.72 27.45 2.80
C GLY A 130 -11.82 28.39 2.26
N PRO A 131 -11.56 29.04 1.11
CA PRO A 131 -12.54 29.91 0.45
C PRO A 131 -13.85 29.20 0.07
N ASP A 132 -13.78 27.89 -0.16
CA ASP A 132 -14.89 26.99 -0.46
C ASP A 132 -15.64 26.49 0.78
N GLY A 133 -15.24 26.95 1.97
CA GLY A 133 -15.83 26.56 3.26
C GLY A 133 -15.37 25.20 3.78
N ARG A 134 -14.55 24.45 3.03
CA ARG A 134 -14.04 23.16 3.50
C ARG A 134 -13.02 23.37 4.62
N PRO A 135 -13.06 22.55 5.69
CA PRO A 135 -12.05 22.63 6.75
C PRO A 135 -10.69 22.18 6.19
N LEU A 136 -9.69 23.04 6.32
CA LEU A 136 -8.31 22.79 5.92
C LEU A 136 -7.42 22.44 7.12
N ALA A 137 -7.74 22.97 8.30
CA ALA A 137 -7.10 22.62 9.56
C ALA A 137 -8.11 22.63 10.71
N ARG A 138 -7.85 21.85 11.76
CA ARG A 138 -8.62 21.80 13.00
C ARG A 138 -7.67 21.73 14.19
N GLN A 139 -8.00 22.46 15.25
CA GLN A 139 -7.27 22.40 16.51
C GLN A 139 -8.25 22.36 17.69
N SER A 140 -7.81 21.75 18.78
CA SER A 140 -8.52 21.69 20.05
C SER A 140 -7.53 21.58 21.18
N SER A 141 -7.78 22.27 22.29
CA SER A 141 -7.11 21.95 23.56
C SER A 141 -7.58 20.58 24.03
N GLY A 142 -6.65 19.67 24.32
CA GLY A 142 -6.97 18.35 24.87
C GLY A 142 -7.87 18.46 26.10
N SER A 143 -8.92 17.63 26.10
CA SER A 143 -9.85 17.39 27.22
C SER A 143 -9.15 16.91 28.49
#